data_AF-A0A3D0I1F0-F1
#
_entry.id   AF-A0A3D0I1F0-F1
#
_cell.length_a   1.000
_cell.length_b   1.000
_cell.length_c   1.000
_cell.angle_alpha   90.00
_cell.angle_beta   90.00
_cell.angle_gamma   90.00
#
_symmetry.space_group_name_H-M   'P 1'
#
loop_
_entity.id
_entity.type
_entity.pdbx_description
1 polymer ?
#
loop_
_entity_poly.entity_id
_entity_poly.type
_entity_poly.pdbx_seq_one_letter_code
_entity_poly.pdbx_strand_id
1 'polypeptide(L)'
;MLGYRSSRFLAAVFAQQWWSFAGSMFRKDVSKFNAQYFLDYFLSDGWSIGMSPTIQVNWKDAKSQQLTLPIGLGVGKVLKFGENIVFKLGVEMDYMVIRPDNYGERMSLQFKFTPVLPELHHGPIFGGS
;
A
#
# COMPACT_ATOMS: atom_id res chain seq x y z
N MET A 1 0.35 5.50 12.31
CA MET A 1 -0.16 4.19 11.84
C MET A 1 -0.84 3.53 13.02
N LEU A 2 -2.06 3.05 12.83
CA LEU A 2 -2.81 2.28 13.84
C LEU A 2 -3.15 0.92 13.22
N GLY A 3 -3.03 -0.16 13.98
CA GLY A 3 -3.32 -1.48 13.43
C GLY A 3 -3.42 -2.56 14.50
N TYR A 4 -4.13 -3.62 14.13
CA TYR A 4 -4.32 -4.83 14.90
C TYR A 4 -3.70 -6.00 14.13
N ARG A 5 -2.89 -6.81 14.82
CA ARG A 5 -2.28 -8.01 14.26
C ARG A 5 -2.55 -9.19 15.17
N SER A 6 -3.12 -10.24 14.59
CA SER A 6 -3.26 -11.57 15.17
C SER A 6 -2.39 -12.58 14.41
N SER A 7 -2.42 -13.86 14.80
CA SER A 7 -1.62 -14.92 14.17
C SER A 7 -1.90 -15.09 12.66
N ARG A 8 -3.14 -14.83 12.23
CA ARG A 8 -3.60 -15.01 10.84
C ARG A 8 -4.20 -13.77 10.20
N PHE A 9 -4.29 -12.66 10.91
CA PHE A 9 -4.98 -11.47 10.44
C PHE A 9 -4.18 -10.20 10.75
N LEU A 10 -4.15 -9.28 9.80
CA LEU A 10 -3.56 -7.95 9.93
C LEU A 10 -4.58 -6.94 9.42
N ALA A 11 -4.99 -6.01 10.27
CA ALA A 11 -5.71 -4.83 9.87
C ALA A 11 -4.91 -3.60 10.28
N ALA A 12 -4.65 -2.67 9.37
CA ALA A 12 -3.98 -1.43 9.71
C ALA A 12 -4.50 -0.27 8.88
N VAL A 13 -4.40 0.94 9.42
CA VAL A 13 -4.67 2.18 8.72
C VAL A 13 -3.50 3.13 8.94
N PHE A 14 -3.08 3.75 7.84
CA PHE A 14 -2.04 4.74 7.79
C PHE A 14 -2.53 5.97 7.04
N ALA A 15 -2.83 7.02 7.81
CA ALA A 15 -3.24 8.31 7.29
C ALA A 15 -2.05 9.26 7.20
N GLN A 16 -2.01 10.01 6.10
CA GLN A 16 -1.07 11.07 5.82
C GLN A 16 -1.87 12.28 5.31
N GLN A 17 -1.57 13.45 5.84
CA GLN A 17 -2.21 14.69 5.44
C GLN A 17 -1.13 15.64 4.92
N TRP A 18 -1.31 16.10 3.68
CA TRP A 18 -0.37 16.99 3.01
C TRP A 18 -0.96 18.40 2.96
N TRP A 19 -0.30 19.32 3.65
CA TRP A 19 -0.60 20.75 3.62
C TRP A 19 0.55 21.50 2.94
N SER A 20 0.26 22.29 1.91
CA SER A 20 1.24 23.24 1.36
C SER A 20 1.05 24.60 2.05
N PHE A 21 2.02 25.04 2.87
CA PHE A 21 1.97 26.32 3.62
C PHE A 21 2.92 27.41 3.09
N ALA A 22 3.67 27.18 2.00
CA ALA A 22 4.58 28.18 1.45
C ALA A 22 4.50 28.27 -0.08
N GLY A 23 4.10 29.44 -0.61
CA GLY A 23 4.34 29.80 -2.00
C GLY A 23 3.32 30.76 -2.60
N SER A 24 3.66 32.06 -2.59
CA SER A 24 3.28 33.18 -3.51
C SER A 24 1.84 33.27 -4.08
N MET A 25 1.40 34.51 -4.31
CA MET A 25 0.07 34.94 -4.83
C MET A 25 -0.47 34.27 -6.11
N PHE A 26 0.19 33.25 -6.67
CA PHE A 26 -0.12 32.60 -7.95
C PHE A 26 -0.24 31.07 -7.91
N ARG A 27 -0.08 30.38 -6.76
CA ARG A 27 -0.29 28.92 -6.67
C ARG A 27 -1.56 28.58 -5.89
N LYS A 28 -2.43 27.77 -6.52
CA LYS A 28 -3.59 27.16 -5.85
C LYS A 28 -3.07 26.31 -4.68
N ASP A 29 -3.45 26.61 -3.44
CA ASP A 29 -3.18 25.75 -2.26
C ASP A 29 -3.50 24.28 -2.55
N VAL A 30 -2.80 23.35 -1.90
CA VAL A 30 -3.07 21.92 -2.04
C VAL A 30 -3.36 21.40 -0.64
N SER A 31 -4.58 20.91 -0.44
CA SER A 31 -4.99 20.19 0.76
C SER A 31 -5.39 18.80 0.30
N LYS A 32 -4.47 17.84 0.47
CA LYS A 32 -4.65 16.45 0.04
C LYS A 32 -4.49 15.53 1.23
N PHE A 33 -5.50 14.71 1.48
CA PHE A 33 -5.49 13.67 2.50
C PHE A 33 -5.38 12.31 1.84
N ASN A 34 -4.44 11.48 2.31
CA ASN A 34 -4.29 10.10 1.88
C ASN A 34 -4.47 9.20 3.10
N ALA A 35 -5.33 8.19 3.02
CA ALA A 35 -5.44 7.16 4.04
C ALA A 35 -5.32 5.79 3.39
N GLN A 36 -4.20 5.12 3.63
CA GLN A 36 -4.00 3.74 3.22
C GLN A 36 -4.53 2.83 4.30
N TYR A 37 -5.32 1.83 3.91
CA TYR A 37 -5.76 0.78 4.82
C TYR A 37 -5.34 -0.57 4.30
N PHE A 38 -5.06 -1.47 5.23
CA PHE A 38 -4.54 -2.81 4.99
C PHE A 38 -5.45 -3.79 5.71
N LEU A 39 -5.89 -4.82 5.01
CA LEU A 39 -6.64 -5.94 5.55
C LEU A 39 -6.06 -7.19 4.92
N ASP A 40 -5.22 -7.92 5.65
CA ASP A 40 -4.59 -9.14 5.18
C ASP A 40 -4.97 -10.32 6.07
N TYR A 41 -5.31 -11.43 5.44
CA TYR A 41 -5.53 -12.72 6.06
C TYR A 41 -4.50 -13.73 5.54
N PHE A 42 -3.72 -14.30 6.45
CA PHE A 42 -2.68 -15.27 6.17
C PHE A 42 -3.25 -16.69 6.28
N LEU A 43 -3.17 -17.43 5.18
CA LEU A 43 -3.56 -18.84 5.08
C LEU A 43 -2.34 -19.74 5.31
N SER A 44 -2.58 -21.06 5.33
CA SER A 44 -1.50 -22.06 5.33
C SER A 44 -0.67 -21.99 4.04
N ASP A 45 0.51 -22.61 4.08
CA ASP A 45 1.37 -22.80 2.90
C ASP A 45 1.82 -21.50 2.22
N GLY A 46 1.93 -20.43 2.99
CA GLY A 46 2.45 -19.13 2.53
C GLY A 46 1.47 -18.33 1.69
N TRP A 47 0.20 -18.73 1.62
CA TRP A 47 -0.85 -17.96 0.96
C TRP A 47 -1.34 -16.81 1.83
N SER A 48 -1.76 -15.72 1.20
CA SER A 48 -2.36 -14.56 1.84
C SER A 48 -3.45 -14.01 0.92
N ILE A 49 -4.55 -13.55 1.51
CA ILE A 49 -5.59 -12.81 0.80
C ILE A 49 -5.75 -11.50 1.53
N GLY A 50 -5.78 -10.40 0.81
CA GLY A 50 -5.90 -9.10 1.45
C GLY A 50 -6.09 -7.96 0.48
N MET A 51 -6.07 -6.75 1.01
CA MET A 51 -6.14 -5.53 0.24
C MET A 51 -5.38 -4.43 0.96
N SER A 52 -4.78 -3.53 0.20
CA SER A 52 -3.96 -2.43 0.70
C SER A 52 -4.25 -1.08 0.04
N PRO A 53 -5.52 -0.74 -0.30
CA PRO A 53 -5.76 0.36 -1.19
C PRO A 53 -5.68 1.71 -0.45
N THR A 54 -5.50 2.79 -1.22
CA THR A 54 -5.30 4.14 -0.66
C THR A 54 -6.48 5.04 -0.96
N ILE A 55 -7.19 5.43 0.10
CA ILE A 55 -8.23 6.47 0.05
C ILE A 55 -7.54 7.80 -0.20
N GLN A 56 -8.08 8.59 -1.13
CA GLN A 56 -7.57 9.93 -1.42
C GLN A 56 -8.72 10.93 -1.30
N VAL A 57 -8.47 12.05 -0.62
CA VAL A 57 -9.38 13.19 -0.56
C VAL A 57 -8.68 14.44 -1.01
N ASN A 58 -9.20 15.06 -2.07
CA ASN A 58 -8.76 16.35 -2.57
C ASN A 58 -9.82 17.41 -2.23
N TRP A 59 -9.57 18.20 -1.20
CA TRP A 59 -10.54 19.19 -0.68
C TRP A 59 -10.82 20.35 -1.64
N LYS A 60 -10.06 20.47 -2.74
CA LYS A 60 -10.21 21.54 -3.74
C LYS A 60 -11.13 21.21 -4.91
N ASP A 61 -11.49 19.95 -5.09
CA ASP A 61 -12.42 19.56 -6.14
C ASP A 61 -13.88 19.87 -5.73
N ALA A 62 -14.82 19.92 -6.69
CA ALA A 62 -16.24 20.08 -6.35
C ALA A 62 -16.68 18.97 -5.38
N LYS A 63 -17.58 19.23 -4.42
CA LYS A 63 -17.91 18.29 -3.32
C LYS A 63 -18.16 16.84 -3.75
N SER A 64 -18.72 16.60 -4.95
CA SER A 64 -18.97 15.26 -5.50
C SER A 64 -17.74 14.55 -6.07
N GLN A 65 -16.61 15.24 -6.25
CA GLN A 65 -15.38 14.78 -6.89
C GLN A 65 -14.19 14.74 -5.91
N GLN A 66 -14.42 15.06 -4.63
CA GLN A 66 -13.33 15.20 -3.65
C GLN A 66 -12.79 13.85 -3.15
N LEU A 67 -13.59 12.79 -3.18
CA LEU A 67 -13.27 11.51 -2.55
C LEU A 67 -13.02 10.43 -3.61
N THR A 68 -11.88 9.75 -3.47
CA THR A 68 -11.62 8.48 -4.12
C THR A 68 -11.57 7.38 -3.07
N LEU A 69 -12.51 6.46 -3.14
CA LEU A 69 -12.62 5.30 -2.24
C LEU A 69 -12.43 4.01 -3.04
N PRO A 70 -11.20 3.47 -3.07
CA PRO A 70 -10.94 2.15 -3.62
C PRO A 70 -11.29 1.05 -2.61
N ILE A 71 -11.84 -0.06 -3.11
CA ILE A 71 -11.93 -1.34 -2.42
C ILE A 71 -11.13 -2.34 -3.23
N GLY A 72 -10.16 -2.98 -2.57
CA GLY A 72 -9.25 -3.92 -3.20
C GLY A 72 -9.55 -5.36 -2.86
N LEU A 73 -9.08 -6.27 -3.69
CA LEU A 73 -8.86 -7.65 -3.30
C LEU A 73 -7.66 -8.21 -4.04
N GLY A 74 -6.77 -8.81 -3.27
CA GLY A 74 -5.54 -9.40 -3.75
C GLY A 74 -5.25 -10.73 -3.09
N VAL A 75 -4.44 -11.51 -3.78
CA VAL A 75 -3.89 -12.77 -3.29
C VAL A 75 -2.38 -12.74 -3.45
N GLY A 76 -1.68 -13.22 -2.44
CA GLY A 76 -0.24 -13.35 -2.44
C GLY A 76 0.21 -14.74 -2.05
N LYS A 77 1.35 -15.18 -2.57
CA LYS A 77 1.99 -16.45 -2.24
C LYS A 77 3.46 -16.22 -1.95
N VAL A 78 3.91 -16.72 -0.81
CA VAL A 78 5.33 -16.83 -0.48
C VAL A 78 5.84 -18.16 -1.02
N LEU A 79 6.85 -18.10 -1.88
CA LEU A 79 7.56 -19.24 -2.43
C LEU A 79 8.95 -19.28 -1.83
N LYS A 80 9.36 -20.45 -1.35
CA LYS A 80 10.71 -20.72 -0.88
C LYS A 80 11.40 -21.64 -1.89
N PHE A 81 12.56 -21.24 -2.36
CA PHE A 81 13.41 -22.02 -3.25
C PHE A 81 14.75 -22.29 -2.56
N GLY A 82 15.03 -23.56 -2.28
CA GLY A 82 16.21 -23.94 -1.48
C GLY A 82 16.16 -23.39 -0.05
N GLU A 83 17.33 -23.28 0.58
CA GLU A 83 17.45 -22.93 2.00
C GLU A 83 17.40 -21.42 2.25
N ASN A 84 17.71 -20.58 1.26
CA ASN A 84 17.96 -19.16 1.48
C ASN A 84 17.16 -18.21 0.58
N ILE A 85 16.46 -18.71 -0.44
CA ILE A 85 15.78 -17.83 -1.39
C ILE A 85 14.29 -17.84 -1.14
N VAL A 86 13.74 -16.68 -0.79
CA VAL A 86 12.30 -16.50 -0.57
C VAL A 86 11.80 -15.39 -1.49
N PHE A 87 10.74 -15.67 -2.24
CA PHE A 87 10.04 -14.67 -3.05
C PHE A 87 8.59 -14.58 -2.62
N LYS A 88 8.04 -13.36 -2.63
CA LYS A 88 6.61 -13.14 -2.51
C LYS A 88 6.07 -12.70 -3.87
N LEU A 89 5.10 -13.45 -4.37
CA LEU A 89 4.28 -13.08 -5.51
C LEU A 89 2.95 -12.56 -4.99
N GLY A 90 2.37 -11.58 -5.68
CA GLY A 90 1.03 -11.10 -5.38
C GLY A 90 0.37 -10.46 -6.58
N VAL A 91 -0.94 -10.55 -6.61
CA VAL A 91 -1.79 -9.80 -7.53
C VAL A 91 -2.90 -9.16 -6.70
N GLU A 92 -3.20 -7.89 -6.97
CA GLU A 92 -4.22 -7.12 -6.28
C GLU A 92 -5.02 -6.31 -7.30
N MET A 93 -6.33 -6.41 -7.20
CA MET A 93 -7.25 -5.65 -8.04
C MET A 93 -8.02 -4.68 -7.16
N ASP A 94 -7.92 -3.40 -7.48
CA ASP A 94 -8.60 -2.32 -6.77
C ASP A 94 -9.73 -1.76 -7.63
N TYR A 95 -10.94 -1.70 -7.09
CA TYR A 95 -12.08 -1.07 -7.72
C TYR A 95 -12.43 0.24 -7.02
N MET A 96 -12.49 1.33 -7.77
CA MET A 96 -12.78 2.66 -7.23
C MET A 96 -14.29 2.88 -7.14
N VAL A 97 -14.86 2.60 -5.96
CA VAL A 97 -16.29 2.69 -5.68
C VAL A 97 -16.77 4.14 -5.77
N ILE A 98 -16.02 5.05 -5.15
CA ILE A 98 -16.24 6.49 -5.24
C ILE A 98 -15.03 7.07 -5.95
N ARG A 99 -15.26 7.94 -6.92
CA ARG A 99 -14.22 8.58 -7.71
C ARG A 99 -14.78 9.80 -8.45
N PRO A 100 -13.91 10.69 -8.95
CA PRO A 100 -14.30 11.74 -9.87
C PRO A 100 -14.83 11.18 -11.20
N ASP A 101 -15.95 11.69 -11.69
CA ASP A 101 -16.63 11.22 -12.91
C ASP A 101 -15.79 11.46 -14.18
N ASN A 102 -14.98 12.52 -14.19
CA ASN A 102 -14.29 12.99 -15.39
C ASN A 102 -12.89 12.40 -15.57
N TYR A 103 -12.24 11.94 -14.50
CA TYR A 103 -10.82 11.53 -14.52
C TYR A 103 -10.46 10.35 -13.61
N GLY A 104 -11.41 9.80 -12.85
CA GLY A 104 -11.15 8.69 -11.94
C GLY A 104 -10.97 7.37 -12.67
N GLU A 105 -9.83 6.69 -12.48
CA GLU A 105 -9.62 5.31 -12.90
C GLU A 105 -10.75 4.42 -12.33
N ARG A 106 -11.25 3.42 -13.09
CA ARG A 106 -12.35 2.56 -12.58
C ARG A 106 -11.81 1.40 -11.75
N MET A 107 -10.70 0.85 -12.22
CA MET A 107 -10.12 -0.38 -11.73
C MET A 107 -8.61 -0.29 -11.94
N SER A 108 -7.85 -0.72 -10.94
CA SER A 108 -6.40 -0.85 -11.01
C SER A 108 -6.01 -2.31 -10.78
N LEU A 109 -5.01 -2.79 -11.51
CA LEU A 109 -4.47 -4.14 -11.34
C LEU A 109 -2.98 -4.04 -11.06
N GLN A 110 -2.56 -4.58 -9.92
CA GLN A 110 -1.20 -4.50 -9.44
C GLN A 110 -0.59 -5.91 -9.36
N PHE A 111 0.57 -6.08 -9.98
CA PHE A 111 1.39 -7.28 -9.82
C PHE A 111 2.58 -6.94 -8.92
N LYS A 112 2.76 -7.72 -7.86
CA LYS A 112 3.79 -7.52 -6.84
C LYS A 112 4.76 -8.69 -6.89
N PHE A 113 6.02 -8.40 -7.19
CA PHE A 113 7.13 -9.34 -7.10
C PHE A 113 8.12 -8.79 -6.07
N THR A 114 8.31 -9.51 -4.96
CA THR A 114 9.19 -9.07 -3.89
C THR A 114 10.21 -10.16 -3.58
N PRO A 115 11.47 -10.01 -3.99
CA PRO A 115 12.55 -10.87 -3.51
C PRO A 115 12.85 -10.53 -2.06
N VAL A 116 12.92 -11.55 -1.22
CA VAL A 116 13.42 -11.42 0.15
C VAL A 116 14.86 -11.91 0.13
N LEU A 117 15.80 -10.97 0.28
CA LEU A 117 17.21 -11.30 0.32
C LEU A 117 17.49 -12.05 1.64
N PRO A 118 18.17 -13.21 1.59
CA PRO A 118 18.74 -13.79 2.78
C PRO A 118 19.76 -12.82 3.37
N GLU A 119 19.87 -12.79 4.70
CA GLU A 119 20.90 -12.00 5.36
C GLU A 119 22.26 -12.36 4.78
N LEU A 120 22.93 -11.38 4.16
CA LEU A 120 24.33 -11.51 3.78
C LEU A 120 25.11 -11.54 5.09
N HIS A 121 25.46 -12.72 5.58
CA HIS A 121 26.51 -12.89 6.57
C HIS A 121 27.86 -12.46 5.96
N HIS A 122 28.08 -11.15 5.85
CA HIS A 122 29.42 -10.61 5.85
C HIS A 122 29.77 -10.30 7.29
N GLY A 123 30.64 -11.15 7.86
CA GLY A 123 31.43 -10.75 9.03
C GLY A 123 32.10 -9.40 8.77
N PRO A 124 32.45 -8.65 9.82
CA PRO A 124 33.02 -7.32 9.69
C PRO A 124 34.22 -7.33 8.73
N ILE A 125 34.10 -6.58 7.62
CA ILE A 125 35.17 -6.36 6.64
C ILE A 125 36.15 -5.29 7.15
N PHE A 126 35.84 -4.67 8.29
CA PHE A 126 36.82 -3.92 9.05
C PHE A 126 37.55 -4.89 9.97
N GLY A 127 38.61 -5.47 9.40
CA GLY A 127 39.63 -6.17 10.15
C GLY A 127 40.13 -5.34 11.33
N GLY A 128 40.46 -6.05 12.40
CA GLY A 128 41.03 -5.45 13.58
C GLY A 128 42.42 -4.86 13.32
N SER A 129 42.68 -3.77 14.04
CA SER A 129 43.88 -3.52 14.85
C SER A 129 43.61 -2.30 15.72
#